data_AF-A0A1Q3ES41-F1
#
_entry.id   AF-A0A1Q3ES41-F1
#
_cell.length_a   1.000
_cell.length_b   1.000
_cell.length_c   1.000
_cell.angle_alpha   90.00
_cell.angle_beta   90.00
_cell.angle_gamma   90.00
#
_symmetry.space_group_name_H-M   'P 1'
#
loop_
_entity.id
_entity.type
_entity.pdbx_description
1 polymer ?
#
loop_
_entity_poly.entity_id
_entity_poly.type
_entity_poly.pdbx_seq_one_letter_code
_entity_poly.pdbx_strand_id
1 'polypeptide(L)'
;MSESSDMEGSHDHYKMRVNNYAQGAHLSFRIDSNPSGPNNAVVWLSVVYINDEEYGRGEGPNKRVAEENAANAAWRLIKSLGSVSR
;
A
#
# COMPACT_ATOMS: atom_id res chain seq x y z
N MET A 1 -28.09 -4.57 -6.44
CA MET A 1 -26.94 -5.15 -5.70
C MET A 1 -25.70 -4.44 -6.19
N SER A 2 -24.93 -3.94 -5.24
CA SER A 2 -24.18 -2.69 -5.30
C SER A 2 -22.95 -2.71 -6.21
N GLU A 3 -22.74 -1.56 -6.86
CA GLU A 3 -21.52 -1.02 -7.48
C GLU A 3 -20.51 -2.00 -8.10
N SER A 4 -20.76 -2.31 -9.36
CA SER A 4 -19.71 -2.50 -10.37
C SER A 4 -19.17 -1.15 -10.82
N SER A 5 -17.89 -0.83 -10.58
CA SER A 5 -16.99 -0.06 -11.47
C SER A 5 -15.82 0.61 -10.71
N ASP A 6 -14.78 -0.13 -10.36
CA ASP A 6 -13.47 0.46 -10.03
C ASP A 6 -12.35 -0.40 -10.64
N MET A 7 -12.49 -0.69 -11.93
CA MET A 7 -11.36 -1.10 -12.76
C MET A 7 -11.01 0.08 -13.66
N GLU A 8 -9.73 0.42 -13.64
CA GLU A 8 -9.00 1.22 -14.63
C GLU A 8 -8.85 2.73 -14.34
N GLY A 9 -7.62 3.11 -13.95
CA GLY A 9 -7.11 4.44 -14.29
C GLY A 9 -6.58 5.33 -13.17
N SER A 10 -6.02 4.82 -12.07
CA SER A 10 -4.99 5.62 -11.36
C SER A 10 -4.07 4.80 -10.47
N HIS A 11 -3.00 4.33 -11.08
CA HIS A 11 -2.08 3.35 -10.51
C HIS A 11 -1.06 3.93 -9.51
N ASP A 12 -1.26 5.17 -9.07
CA ASP A 12 -0.41 5.88 -8.12
C ASP A 12 -1.22 6.55 -7.00
N HIS A 13 -2.56 6.38 -6.97
CA HIS A 13 -3.40 7.09 -6.01
C HIS A 13 -3.12 6.69 -4.57
N TYR A 14 -2.97 5.40 -4.27
CA TYR A 14 -2.76 4.99 -2.88
C TYR A 14 -1.37 5.37 -2.38
N LYS A 15 -0.32 5.13 -3.18
CA LYS A 15 1.06 5.54 -2.84
C LYS A 15 1.15 7.04 -2.60
N MET A 16 0.58 7.85 -3.49
CA MET A 16 0.54 9.31 -3.34
C MET A 16 -0.23 9.73 -2.08
N ARG A 17 -1.41 9.13 -1.81
CA ARG A 17 -2.20 9.45 -0.61
C ARG A 17 -1.47 9.13 0.68
N VAL A 18 -0.84 7.96 0.77
CA VAL A 18 -0.06 7.55 1.94
C VAL A 18 1.16 8.45 2.13
N ASN A 19 1.89 8.76 1.05
CA ASN A 19 3.01 9.69 1.09
C ASN A 19 2.58 11.10 1.54
N ASN A 20 1.46 11.63 1.02
CA ASN A 20 0.95 12.94 1.43
C ASN A 20 0.57 12.98 2.92
N TYR A 21 -0.01 11.90 3.44
CA TYR A 21 -0.29 11.75 4.87
C TYR A 21 1.01 11.78 5.69
N ALA A 22 2.01 10.98 5.31
CA ALA A 22 3.30 10.94 6.00
C ALA A 22 4.00 12.30 5.99
N GLN A 23 4.07 12.96 4.83
CA GLN A 23 4.68 14.30 4.71
C GLN A 23 3.96 15.35 5.55
N GLY A 24 2.62 15.34 5.56
CA GLY A 24 1.81 16.26 6.38
C GLY A 24 1.99 16.06 7.89
N ALA A 25 2.35 14.84 8.31
CA ALA A 25 2.65 14.50 9.70
C ALA A 25 4.16 14.56 10.04
N HIS A 26 5.01 15.00 9.11
CA HIS A 26 6.48 14.98 9.23
C HIS A 26 7.08 13.59 9.51
N LEU A 27 6.45 12.54 9.00
CA LEU A 27 6.88 11.15 9.13
C LEU A 27 7.65 10.70 7.89
N SER A 28 8.57 9.73 8.05
CA SER A 28 9.23 9.09 6.93
C SER A 28 8.26 8.17 6.18
N PHE A 29 8.42 8.05 4.85
CA PHE A 29 7.65 7.12 4.01
C PHE A 29 8.63 6.24 3.24
N ARG A 30 8.46 4.92 3.34
CA ARG A 30 9.30 3.93 2.67
C ARG A 30 8.46 2.75 2.20
N ILE A 31 8.83 2.20 1.05
CA ILE A 31 8.28 0.93 0.57
C ILE A 31 9.44 -0.03 0.34
N ASP A 32 9.41 -1.17 1.00
CA ASP A 32 10.33 -2.26 0.73
C ASP A 32 9.63 -3.27 -0.17
N SER A 33 10.30 -3.73 -1.22
CA SER A 33 9.80 -4.77 -2.11
C SER A 33 10.85 -5.86 -2.27
N ASN A 34 10.49 -7.08 -1.93
CA ASN A 34 11.34 -8.24 -2.04
C ASN A 34 10.69 -9.30 -2.94
N PRO A 35 11.41 -9.83 -3.94
CA PRO A 35 10.96 -11.03 -4.63
C PRO A 35 11.04 -12.22 -3.67
N SER A 36 9.99 -13.01 -3.65
CA SER A 36 9.87 -14.24 -2.87
C SER A 36 9.42 -15.38 -3.78
N GLY A 37 9.66 -16.62 -3.36
CA GLY A 37 9.27 -17.81 -4.11
C GLY A 37 10.34 -18.33 -5.09
N PRO A 38 10.12 -19.54 -5.64
CA PRO A 38 11.06 -20.17 -6.56
C PRO A 38 11.14 -19.42 -7.90
N ASN A 39 12.27 -19.52 -8.61
CA ASN A 39 12.57 -18.79 -9.85
C ASN A 39 11.46 -18.85 -10.93
N ASN A 40 10.63 -19.88 -10.93
CA ASN A 40 9.53 -20.11 -11.88
C ASN A 40 8.14 -19.67 -11.37
N ALA A 41 8.03 -19.22 -10.13
CA ALA A 41 6.80 -18.72 -9.51
C ALA A 41 7.13 -17.58 -8.53
N VAL A 42 7.81 -16.55 -9.03
CA VAL A 42 8.19 -15.39 -8.24
C VAL A 42 6.94 -14.60 -7.85
N VAL A 43 6.75 -14.46 -6.54
CA VAL A 43 5.75 -13.58 -5.94
C VAL A 43 6.50 -12.39 -5.34
N TRP A 44 6.07 -11.19 -5.67
CA TRP A 44 6.61 -9.98 -5.06
C TRP A 44 5.86 -9.68 -3.79
N LEU A 45 6.59 -9.49 -2.69
CA LEU A 45 6.07 -8.98 -1.44
C LEU A 45 6.53 -7.55 -1.26
N SER A 46 5.58 -6.63 -1.05
CA SER A 46 5.85 -5.24 -0.73
C SER A 46 5.27 -4.87 0.63
N VAL A 47 6.01 -4.05 1.38
CA VAL A 47 5.62 -3.56 2.71
C VAL A 47 5.81 -2.05 2.74
N VAL A 48 4.78 -1.33 3.19
CA VAL A 48 4.76 0.12 3.36
C VAL A 48 5.06 0.43 4.81
N TYR A 49 6.08 1.25 5.02
CA TYR A 49 6.49 1.77 6.30
C TYR A 49 6.23 3.27 6.38
N ILE A 50 5.68 3.72 7.51
CA ILE A 50 5.56 5.14 7.85
C ILE A 50 6.22 5.32 9.21
N ASN A 51 7.24 6.17 9.30
CA ASN A 51 8.05 6.34 10.51
C ASN A 51 8.64 5.01 11.04
N ASP A 52 9.09 4.16 10.12
CA ASP A 52 9.59 2.80 10.39
C ASP A 52 8.59 1.80 11.00
N GLU A 53 7.33 2.19 11.16
CA GLU A 53 6.24 1.27 11.51
C GLU A 53 5.58 0.69 10.25
N GLU A 54 5.23 -0.59 10.28
CA GLU A 54 4.51 -1.26 9.18
C GLU A 54 3.04 -0.82 9.17
N TYR A 55 2.62 -0.15 8.09
CA TYR A 55 1.23 0.28 7.91
C TYR A 55 0.46 -0.60 6.94
N GLY A 56 1.15 -1.31 6.05
CA GLY A 56 0.47 -2.17 5.09
C GLY A 56 1.43 -3.09 4.37
N ARG A 57 0.92 -4.26 3.96
CA ARG A 57 1.66 -5.26 3.20
C ARG A 57 0.81 -5.78 2.05
N GLY A 58 1.45 -6.15 0.96
CA GLY A 58 0.78 -6.62 -0.24
C GLY A 58 1.66 -7.54 -1.07
N GLU A 59 1.03 -8.54 -1.67
CA GLU A 59 1.69 -9.49 -2.55
C GLU A 59 1.17 -9.33 -3.98
N GLY A 60 1.97 -9.71 -4.97
CA GLY A 60 1.55 -9.68 -6.36
C GLY A 60 2.47 -10.44 -7.31
N PRO A 61 2.01 -10.72 -8.54
CA PRO A 61 2.83 -11.37 -9.57
C PRO A 61 4.00 -10.51 -10.06
N ASN A 62 3.99 -9.21 -9.76
CA ASN A 62 5.07 -8.28 -10.08
C ASN A 62 5.18 -7.20 -9.00
N LYS A 63 6.35 -6.52 -8.94
CA LYS A 63 6.64 -5.46 -7.96
C LYS A 63 5.54 -4.40 -7.88
N ARG A 64 5.07 -3.93 -9.04
CA ARG A 64 4.05 -2.87 -9.13
C ARG A 64 2.72 -3.28 -8.49
N VAL A 65 2.24 -4.50 -8.74
CA VAL A 65 1.00 -5.01 -8.13
C VAL A 65 1.18 -5.20 -6.63
N ALA A 66 2.32 -5.72 -6.19
CA ALA A 66 2.62 -5.87 -4.76
C ALA A 66 2.64 -4.53 -4.03
N GLU A 67 3.32 -3.51 -4.59
CA GLU A 67 3.34 -2.15 -4.04
C GLU A 67 1.94 -1.53 -3.97
N GLU A 68 1.13 -1.69 -5.01
CA GLU A 68 -0.24 -1.16 -5.05
C GLU A 68 -1.10 -1.78 -3.95
N ASN A 69 -1.01 -3.11 -3.79
CA ASN A 69 -1.71 -3.84 -2.73
C ASN A 69 -1.26 -3.39 -1.34
N ALA A 70 0.05 -3.18 -1.15
CA ALA A 70 0.61 -2.70 0.12
C ALA A 70 0.14 -1.27 0.43
N ALA A 71 0.15 -0.38 -0.57
CA ALA A 71 -0.29 1.00 -0.41
C ALA A 71 -1.80 1.11 -0.15
N ASN A 72 -2.62 0.29 -0.80
CA ASN A 72 -4.05 0.22 -0.52
C ASN A 72 -4.32 -0.28 0.90
N ALA A 73 -3.61 -1.31 1.37
CA ALA A 73 -3.69 -1.78 2.75
C ALA A 73 -3.33 -0.67 3.76
N ALA A 74 -2.22 0.03 3.53
CA ALA A 74 -1.78 1.15 4.36
C ALA A 74 -2.81 2.29 4.39
N TRP A 75 -3.37 2.68 3.24
CA TRP A 75 -4.38 3.74 3.18
C TRP A 75 -5.66 3.37 3.95
N ARG A 76 -6.12 2.11 3.86
CA ARG A 76 -7.27 1.63 4.62
C ARG A 76 -7.02 1.71 6.13
N LEU A 77 -5.82 1.34 6.59
CA LEU A 77 -5.44 1.45 7.99
C LEU A 77 -5.43 2.91 8.47
N ILE A 78 -4.79 3.81 7.73
CA ILE A 78 -4.77 5.25 8.07
C ILE A 78 -6.20 5.80 8.19
N LYS A 79 -7.08 5.43 7.25
CA LYS A 79 -8.49 5.81 7.27
C LYS A 79 -9.24 5.25 8.49
N SER A 80 -8.95 4.02 8.92
CA SER A 80 -9.58 3.45 10.11
C SER A 80 -9.06 4.12 11.38
N LEU A 81 -7.75 4.35 11.50
CA LEU A 81 -7.13 5.03 12.64
C LEU A 81 -7.71 6.44 12.84
N GLY A 82 -7.89 7.20 11.75
CA GLY A 82 -8.52 8.53 11.81
C GLY A 82 -10.02 8.52 12.11
N SER A 83 -10.70 7.38 12.02
CA SER A 83 -12.14 7.25 12.27
C SER A 83 -12.48 6.80 13.70
N VAL A 84 -11.49 6.36 14.49
CA VAL A 84 -11.70 5.80 15.84
C VAL A 84 -11.69 6.86 16.96
N SER A 85 -11.39 8.13 16.66
CA SER A 85 -11.53 9.23 17.62
C SER A 85 -12.74 10.11 17.30
N ARG A 86 -13.90 9.75 17.85
CA ARG A 86 -15.02 10.67 18.14
C ARG A 86 -15.70 10.29 19.43
#